data_AF-A0A4X1W1I2-F1
#
_entry.id   AF-A0A4X1W1I2-F1
#
_cell.length_a   1.000
_cell.length_b   1.000
_cell.length_c   1.000
_cell.angle_alpha   90.00
_cell.angle_beta   90.00
_cell.angle_gamma   90.00
#
_symmetry.space_group_name_H-M   'P 1'
#
loop_
_entity.id
_entity.type
_entity.pdbx_description
1 polymer ?
#
loop_
_entity_poly.entity_id
_entity_poly.type
_entity_poly.pdbx_seq_one_letter_code
_entity_poly.pdbx_strand_id
1 'polypeptide(L)'
;MALSKMEGLEHDEGERLAVDYVEGILQPTPTCDTWEQIWNFQARPDDLLIATYPKAGTTWVQEIVDFIQSEGDADRCHRAPIHDRFPFIEWKIPFLESVCWGSWYDHVRGWWDAKDQHRILYLFYEDMKENPKREIQKLAEFIGKSLDDEILDKIIHHTSFDVMKQNPMANYSSVPAKFMNHSISPFMRKGTVGDWKNHFTVAQNERFDEDYGKRMADTTLTFHFQLKKSQIQPV
;
A
#
# COMPACT_ATOMS: atom_id res chain seq x y z
N MET A 1 -11.26 -13.67 7.51
CA MET A 1 -11.96 -13.46 8.80
C MET A 1 -11.75 -12.01 9.25
N ALA A 2 -12.49 -11.53 10.24
CA ALA A 2 -12.14 -10.26 10.89
C ALA A 2 -10.96 -10.50 11.84
N LEU A 3 -10.19 -9.46 12.18
CA LEU A 3 -9.12 -9.56 13.18
C LEU A 3 -9.65 -10.06 14.54
N SER A 4 -10.94 -9.86 14.81
CA SER A 4 -11.67 -10.44 15.95
C SER A 4 -11.72 -11.97 16.00
N LYS A 5 -11.37 -12.68 14.92
CA LYS A 5 -11.28 -14.16 14.93
C LYS A 5 -9.85 -14.69 15.08
N MET A 6 -8.87 -13.81 15.31
CA MET A 6 -7.47 -14.20 15.60
C MET A 6 -7.23 -14.54 17.08
N GLU A 7 -8.28 -14.55 17.92
CA GLU A 7 -8.22 -14.93 19.35
C GLU A 7 -7.77 -16.38 19.59
N GLY A 8 -7.74 -17.23 18.55
CA GLY A 8 -7.33 -18.65 18.63
C GLY A 8 -5.99 -19.00 17.99
N LEU A 9 -5.22 -18.03 17.49
CA LEU A 9 -3.86 -18.27 16.99
C LEU A 9 -2.87 -18.05 18.14
N GLU A 10 -2.59 -19.12 18.89
CA GLU A 10 -1.43 -19.21 19.76
C GLU A 10 -0.18 -19.09 18.88
N HIS A 11 0.61 -18.04 19.09
CA HIS A 11 1.88 -17.83 18.42
C HIS A 11 2.79 -17.23 19.48
N ASP A 12 3.93 -17.87 19.73
CA ASP A 12 4.88 -17.42 20.74
C ASP A 12 5.47 -16.05 20.34
N GLU A 13 5.66 -15.17 21.33
CA GLU A 13 6.27 -13.86 21.11
C GLU A 13 7.66 -14.01 20.48
N GLY A 14 7.82 -13.46 19.26
CA GLY A 14 9.10 -13.44 18.54
C GLY A 14 9.30 -14.54 17.52
N GLU A 15 8.35 -15.47 17.38
CA GLU A 15 8.42 -16.50 16.34
C GLU A 15 7.95 -15.93 14.99
N ARG A 16 8.76 -16.12 13.95
CA ARG A 16 8.44 -15.64 12.61
C ARG A 16 7.52 -16.61 11.91
N LEU A 17 6.62 -16.06 11.10
CA LEU A 17 5.79 -16.89 10.24
C LEU A 17 6.69 -17.70 9.29
N ALA A 18 6.26 -18.91 8.95
CA ALA A 18 6.89 -19.68 7.89
C ALA A 18 6.54 -19.07 6.51
N VAL A 19 7.39 -19.35 5.53
CA VAL A 19 7.21 -18.98 4.12
C VAL A 19 7.33 -20.19 3.23
N ASP A 20 6.59 -20.19 2.13
CA ASP A 20 6.69 -21.19 1.08
C ASP A 20 6.38 -20.56 -0.30
N TYR A 21 6.50 -21.32 -1.38
CA TYR A 21 6.29 -20.84 -2.74
C TYR A 21 4.91 -21.21 -3.29
N VAL A 22 4.28 -20.26 -3.95
CA VAL A 22 3.09 -20.47 -4.79
C VAL A 22 3.42 -19.97 -6.18
N GLU A 23 3.34 -20.84 -7.19
CA GLU A 23 3.63 -20.49 -8.60
C GLU A 23 4.99 -19.77 -8.76
N GLY A 24 6.01 -20.17 -7.98
CA GLY A 24 7.35 -19.57 -8.01
C GLY A 24 7.51 -18.24 -7.25
N ILE A 25 6.46 -17.74 -6.60
CA ILE A 25 6.47 -16.53 -5.79
C ILE A 25 6.50 -16.89 -4.31
N LEU A 26 7.46 -16.32 -3.57
CA LEU A 26 7.55 -16.53 -2.13
C LEU A 26 6.38 -15.85 -1.41
N GLN A 27 5.66 -16.63 -0.62
CA GLN A 27 4.47 -16.23 0.10
C GLN A 27 4.56 -16.70 1.56
N PRO A 28 3.84 -16.04 2.48
CA PRO A 28 3.63 -16.57 3.83
C PRO A 28 2.86 -17.89 3.76
N THR A 29 3.27 -18.90 4.52
CA THR A 29 2.61 -20.23 4.51
C THR A 29 1.08 -20.16 4.60
N PRO A 30 0.47 -19.28 5.42
CA PRO A 30 -0.98 -19.13 5.40
C PRO A 30 -1.66 -18.75 4.07
N THR A 31 -0.96 -17.98 3.23
CA THR A 31 -1.43 -17.61 1.89
C THR A 31 -1.27 -18.81 0.96
N CYS A 32 -0.20 -19.59 1.11
CA CYS A 32 0.00 -20.84 0.39
C CYS A 32 -1.12 -21.86 0.70
N ASP A 33 -1.45 -22.03 1.97
CA ASP A 33 -2.46 -22.99 2.45
C ASP A 33 -3.87 -22.70 1.91
N THR A 34 -4.14 -21.45 1.54
CA THR A 34 -5.47 -21.00 1.07
C THR A 34 -5.47 -20.56 -0.39
N TRP A 35 -4.41 -20.87 -1.15
CA TRP A 35 -4.23 -20.39 -2.52
C TRP A 35 -5.40 -20.72 -3.45
N GLU A 36 -5.93 -21.94 -3.43
CA GLU A 36 -7.07 -22.30 -4.26
C GLU A 36 -8.32 -21.46 -3.96
N GLN A 37 -8.52 -21.07 -2.70
CA GLN A 37 -9.66 -20.21 -2.31
C GLN A 37 -9.45 -18.77 -2.79
N ILE A 38 -8.21 -18.28 -2.69
CA ILE A 38 -7.80 -16.96 -3.19
C ILE A 38 -8.00 -16.89 -4.71
N TRP A 39 -7.48 -17.88 -5.44
CA TRP A 39 -7.55 -17.94 -6.89
C TRP A 39 -8.99 -18.00 -7.41
N ASN A 40 -9.86 -18.72 -6.71
CA ASN A 40 -11.27 -18.86 -7.08
C ASN A 40 -12.18 -17.78 -6.46
N PHE A 41 -11.62 -16.70 -5.90
CA PHE A 41 -12.40 -15.59 -5.35
C PHE A 41 -13.38 -15.02 -6.40
N GLN A 42 -14.65 -14.89 -6.03
CA GLN A 42 -15.70 -14.40 -6.91
C GLN A 42 -15.87 -12.89 -6.71
N ALA A 43 -15.20 -12.11 -7.56
CA ALA A 43 -15.35 -10.66 -7.59
C ALA A 43 -16.75 -10.24 -8.06
N ARG A 44 -17.21 -9.09 -7.58
CA ARG A 44 -18.45 -8.44 -8.01
C ARG A 44 -18.14 -7.32 -9.00
N PRO A 45 -19.07 -6.97 -9.91
CA PRO A 45 -18.84 -5.90 -10.89
C PRO A 45 -18.57 -4.52 -10.29
N ASP A 46 -19.00 -4.28 -9.05
CA ASP A 46 -18.84 -3.03 -8.31
C ASP A 46 -17.66 -3.04 -7.32
N ASP A 47 -16.89 -4.14 -7.27
CA ASP A 47 -15.70 -4.19 -6.44
C ASP A 47 -14.61 -3.25 -6.99
N LEU A 48 -13.90 -2.60 -6.07
CA LEU A 48 -12.70 -1.82 -6.36
C LEU A 48 -11.50 -2.53 -5.73
N LEU A 49 -10.49 -2.84 -6.56
CA LEU A 49 -9.25 -3.46 -6.12
C LEU A 49 -8.16 -2.40 -5.95
N ILE A 50 -7.50 -2.41 -4.79
CA ILE A 50 -6.25 -1.69 -4.56
C ILE A 50 -5.12 -2.72 -4.58
N ALA A 51 -4.32 -2.69 -5.65
CA ALA A 51 -3.18 -3.58 -5.83
C ALA A 51 -1.88 -2.79 -5.69
N THR A 52 -0.98 -3.24 -4.81
CA THR A 52 0.29 -2.56 -4.55
C THR A 52 1.36 -3.57 -4.19
N TYR A 53 2.57 -3.36 -4.69
CA TYR A 53 3.74 -3.99 -4.09
C TYR A 53 3.86 -3.51 -2.62
N PRO A 54 4.27 -4.39 -1.68
CA PRO A 54 4.36 -4.02 -0.28
C PRO A 54 5.12 -2.70 -0.05
N LYS A 55 4.54 -1.86 0.81
CA LYS A 55 5.08 -0.55 1.22
C LYS A 55 4.99 0.56 0.15
N ALA A 56 4.33 0.35 -0.99
CA ALA A 56 4.12 1.37 -2.02
C ALA A 56 2.98 2.38 -1.73
N GLY A 57 2.48 2.46 -0.48
CA GLY A 57 1.43 3.42 -0.09
C GLY A 57 0.01 2.87 -0.01
N THR A 58 -0.16 1.54 0.13
CA THR A 58 -1.47 0.85 0.20
C THR A 58 -2.46 1.51 1.17
N THR A 59 -2.03 1.72 2.42
CA THR A 59 -2.87 2.33 3.47
C THR A 59 -3.30 3.75 3.13
N TRP A 60 -2.44 4.51 2.44
CA TRP A 60 -2.75 5.87 2.06
C TRP A 60 -3.83 5.91 0.98
N VAL A 61 -3.69 5.10 -0.06
CA VAL A 61 -4.69 4.97 -1.13
C VAL A 61 -6.00 4.40 -0.58
N GLN A 62 -5.96 3.39 0.29
CA GLN A 62 -7.16 2.86 0.96
C GLN A 62 -7.94 3.96 1.68
N GLU A 63 -7.26 4.81 2.44
CA GLU A 63 -7.92 5.90 3.17
C GLU A 63 -8.53 6.93 2.20
N ILE A 64 -7.79 7.34 1.17
CA ILE A 64 -8.30 8.25 0.13
C ILE A 64 -9.55 7.65 -0.54
N VAL A 65 -9.49 6.38 -0.94
CA VAL A 65 -10.62 5.69 -1.59
C VAL A 65 -11.85 5.64 -0.68
N ASP A 66 -11.70 5.32 0.61
CA ASP A 66 -12.83 5.26 1.55
C ASP A 66 -13.47 6.64 1.71
N PHE A 67 -12.66 7.71 1.79
CA PHE A 67 -13.13 9.09 1.86
C PHE A 67 -13.83 9.54 0.58
N ILE A 68 -13.33 9.17 -0.61
CA ILE A 68 -14.00 9.44 -1.89
C ILE A 68 -15.36 8.73 -1.94
N GLN A 69 -15.40 7.45 -1.59
CA GLN A 69 -16.63 6.64 -1.63
C GLN A 69 -17.65 7.10 -0.57
N SER A 70 -17.17 7.69 0.52
CA SER A 70 -17.97 8.25 1.61
C SER A 70 -18.27 9.74 1.44
N GLU A 71 -17.90 10.35 0.30
CA GLU A 71 -18.14 11.77 0.01
C GLU A 71 -17.64 12.70 1.13
N GLY A 72 -16.48 12.37 1.71
CA GLY A 72 -15.87 13.15 2.78
C GLY A 72 -16.38 12.83 4.20
N ASP A 73 -17.28 11.87 4.40
CA ASP A 73 -17.76 11.47 5.73
C ASP A 73 -16.67 10.76 6.54
N ALA A 74 -16.11 11.49 7.51
CA ALA A 74 -15.04 11.00 8.38
C ALA A 74 -15.51 9.96 9.39
N ASP A 75 -16.75 10.06 9.89
CA ASP A 75 -17.29 9.10 10.85
C ASP A 75 -17.43 7.74 10.18
N ARG A 76 -17.87 7.72 8.92
CA ARG A 76 -17.87 6.52 8.09
C ARG A 76 -16.45 5.97 7.90
N CYS A 77 -15.47 6.81 7.58
CA CYS A 77 -14.08 6.36 7.38
C CYS A 77 -13.41 5.86 8.67
N HIS A 78 -13.91 6.23 9.84
CA HIS A 78 -13.41 5.80 11.15
C HIS A 78 -14.26 4.71 11.81
N ARG A 79 -15.21 4.10 11.08
CA ARG A 79 -16.10 3.04 11.59
C ARG A 79 -15.37 1.81 12.16
N ALA A 80 -14.17 1.55 11.66
CA ALA A 80 -13.32 0.43 12.06
C ALA A 80 -11.87 0.68 11.59
N PRO A 81 -10.89 -0.05 12.15
CA PRO A 81 -9.53 -0.03 11.64
C PRO A 81 -9.44 -0.40 10.16
N ILE A 82 -8.45 0.16 9.44
CA ILE A 82 -8.37 0.06 7.98
C ILE A 82 -8.30 -1.37 7.44
N HIS A 83 -7.67 -2.28 8.19
CA HIS A 83 -7.57 -3.70 7.84
C HIS A 83 -8.91 -4.46 7.94
N ASP A 84 -9.87 -3.94 8.70
CA ASP A 84 -11.23 -4.46 8.76
C ASP A 84 -12.13 -3.82 7.70
N ARG A 85 -11.85 -2.55 7.32
CA ARG A 85 -12.55 -1.84 6.24
C ARG A 85 -12.16 -2.36 4.85
N PHE A 86 -10.90 -2.72 4.65
CA PHE A 86 -10.33 -3.20 3.39
C PHE A 86 -9.74 -4.61 3.58
N PRO A 87 -10.53 -5.66 3.33
CA PRO A 87 -10.01 -7.02 3.42
C PRO A 87 -9.01 -7.28 2.29
N PHE A 88 -7.84 -7.79 2.65
CA PHE A 88 -6.88 -8.32 1.67
C PHE A 88 -7.40 -9.66 1.12
N ILE A 89 -7.37 -9.85 -0.20
CA ILE A 89 -7.78 -11.12 -0.84
C ILE A 89 -6.85 -12.26 -0.38
N GLU A 90 -5.55 -12.01 -0.34
CA GLU A 90 -4.50 -12.98 0.04
C GLU A 90 -4.45 -13.28 1.55
N TRP A 91 -5.34 -12.63 2.30
CA TRP A 91 -5.68 -12.75 3.72
C TRP A 91 -4.76 -13.61 4.62
N LYS A 92 -3.57 -13.11 5.01
CA LYS A 92 -2.99 -13.03 6.39
C LYS A 92 -1.84 -12.01 6.40
N ILE A 93 -1.74 -11.17 7.45
CA ILE A 93 -0.64 -10.19 7.59
C ILE A 93 0.67 -10.92 7.95
N PRO A 94 1.72 -10.85 7.13
CA PRO A 94 2.95 -11.60 7.38
C PRO A 94 4.01 -10.79 8.12
N PHE A 95 4.73 -11.45 9.04
CA PHE A 95 5.93 -10.99 9.75
C PHE A 95 7.15 -11.66 9.17
N LEU A 96 7.86 -11.04 8.21
CA LEU A 96 8.86 -11.82 7.45
C LEU A 96 10.11 -11.05 7.04
N GLU A 97 11.20 -11.82 6.98
CA GLU A 97 12.58 -11.40 6.74
C GLU A 97 13.03 -11.62 5.28
N SER A 98 12.27 -12.39 4.50
CA SER A 98 12.38 -12.53 3.05
C SER A 98 11.28 -11.74 2.36
N VAL A 99 11.55 -11.19 1.17
CA VAL A 99 10.59 -10.33 0.48
C VAL A 99 9.49 -11.21 -0.13
N CYS A 100 8.36 -11.30 0.56
CA CYS A 100 7.15 -11.92 0.03
C CYS A 100 6.63 -11.16 -1.19
N TRP A 101 5.75 -11.79 -1.96
CA TRP A 101 5.18 -11.26 -3.20
C TRP A 101 6.19 -11.10 -4.35
N GLY A 102 7.41 -11.63 -4.18
CA GLY A 102 8.37 -11.81 -5.26
C GLY A 102 9.11 -10.53 -5.68
N SER A 103 9.45 -10.48 -6.96
CA SER A 103 10.28 -9.42 -7.55
C SER A 103 9.50 -8.11 -7.71
N TRP A 104 10.00 -7.03 -7.10
CA TRP A 104 9.46 -5.68 -7.31
C TRP A 104 9.40 -5.30 -8.80
N TYR A 105 10.47 -5.61 -9.56
CA TYR A 105 10.55 -5.30 -10.99
C TYR A 105 9.46 -5.98 -11.79
N ASP A 106 9.20 -7.26 -11.52
CA ASP A 106 8.20 -8.03 -12.25
C ASP A 106 6.78 -7.58 -11.85
N HIS A 107 6.57 -7.28 -10.57
CA HIS A 107 5.31 -6.76 -10.08
C HIS A 107 4.94 -5.43 -10.73
N VAL A 108 5.82 -4.43 -10.73
CA VAL A 108 5.48 -3.10 -11.29
C VAL A 108 5.34 -3.13 -12.81
N ARG A 109 6.17 -3.91 -13.51
CA ARG A 109 6.07 -4.06 -14.97
C ARG A 109 4.81 -4.81 -15.37
N GLY A 110 4.49 -5.92 -14.69
CA GLY A 110 3.28 -6.69 -14.97
C GLY A 110 2.00 -5.86 -14.84
N TRP A 111 1.87 -5.06 -13.77
CA TRP A 111 0.73 -4.15 -13.61
C TRP A 111 0.76 -2.97 -14.58
N TRP A 112 1.94 -2.50 -14.98
CA TRP A 112 2.07 -1.44 -15.98
C TRP A 112 1.64 -1.89 -17.37
N ASP A 113 1.95 -3.12 -17.77
CA ASP A 113 1.54 -3.67 -19.05
C ASP A 113 0.03 -4.04 -19.03
N ALA A 114 -0.45 -4.56 -17.89
CA ALA A 114 -1.85 -4.90 -17.70
C ALA A 114 -2.80 -3.69 -17.81
N LYS A 115 -2.34 -2.47 -17.46
CA LYS A 115 -3.18 -1.27 -17.47
C LYS A 115 -3.72 -0.91 -18.86
N ASP A 116 -3.05 -1.36 -19.92
CA ASP A 116 -3.46 -1.09 -21.30
C ASP A 116 -4.55 -2.07 -21.78
N GLN A 117 -4.78 -3.15 -21.04
CA GLN A 117 -5.76 -4.21 -21.36
C GLN A 117 -6.94 -4.26 -20.38
N HIS A 118 -6.77 -3.69 -19.18
CA HIS A 118 -7.75 -3.72 -18.11
C HIS A 118 -8.05 -2.31 -17.59
N ARG A 119 -9.19 -2.14 -16.91
CA ARG A 119 -9.56 -0.88 -16.27
C ARG A 119 -8.72 -0.66 -15.01
N ILE A 120 -7.50 -0.14 -15.18
CA ILE A 120 -6.53 0.10 -14.11
C ILE A 120 -6.12 1.57 -14.13
N LEU A 121 -6.25 2.24 -12.98
CA LEU A 121 -5.58 3.51 -12.73
C LEU A 121 -4.22 3.24 -12.09
N TYR A 122 -3.14 3.50 -12.82
CA TYR A 122 -1.79 3.37 -12.30
C TYR A 122 -1.35 4.68 -11.63
N LEU A 123 -1.02 4.62 -10.34
CA LEU A 123 -0.59 5.77 -9.53
C LEU A 123 0.87 5.61 -9.07
N PHE A 124 1.54 6.75 -8.86
CA PHE A 124 2.86 6.81 -8.26
C PHE A 124 2.78 7.45 -6.89
N TYR A 125 3.43 6.84 -5.89
CA TYR A 125 3.50 7.41 -4.54
C TYR A 125 4.09 8.82 -4.56
N GLU A 126 5.05 9.06 -5.43
CA GLU A 126 5.76 10.33 -5.54
C GLU A 126 4.89 11.42 -6.14
N ASP A 127 4.05 11.10 -7.13
CA ASP A 127 3.06 12.04 -7.67
C ASP A 127 2.03 12.44 -6.61
N MET A 128 1.60 11.47 -5.78
CA MET A 128 0.69 11.74 -4.66
C MET A 128 1.34 12.64 -3.61
N LYS A 129 2.65 12.49 -3.37
CA LYS A 129 3.41 13.35 -2.45
C LYS A 129 3.68 14.73 -3.04
N GLU A 130 3.86 14.84 -4.35
CA GLU A 130 4.11 16.11 -5.04
C GLU A 130 2.84 16.95 -5.11
N ASN A 131 1.71 16.35 -5.50
CA ASN A 131 0.45 17.05 -5.67
C ASN A 131 -0.75 16.16 -5.29
N PRO A 132 -1.06 16.03 -3.99
CA PRO A 132 -2.15 15.18 -3.53
C PRO A 132 -3.50 15.58 -4.12
N LYS A 133 -3.76 16.89 -4.30
CA LYS A 133 -5.01 17.40 -4.89
C LYS A 133 -5.24 16.83 -6.30
N ARG A 134 -4.23 16.90 -7.17
CA ARG A 134 -4.28 16.36 -8.53
C ARG A 134 -4.53 14.86 -8.54
N GLU A 135 -3.82 14.11 -7.71
CA GLU A 135 -3.93 12.65 -7.69
C GLU A 135 -5.26 12.16 -7.10
N ILE A 136 -5.78 12.83 -6.07
CA ILE A 136 -7.09 12.54 -5.48
C ILE A 136 -8.21 12.83 -6.49
N GLN A 137 -8.13 13.94 -7.23
CA GLN A 137 -9.10 14.24 -8.30
C GLN A 137 -9.10 13.17 -9.40
N LYS A 138 -7.90 12.77 -9.86
CA LYS A 138 -7.74 11.69 -10.85
C LYS A 138 -8.35 10.37 -10.37
N LEU A 139 -8.15 10.03 -9.09
CA LEU A 139 -8.71 8.84 -8.48
C LEU A 139 -10.24 8.92 -8.35
N ALA A 140 -10.79 10.07 -7.96
CA ALA A 140 -12.23 10.28 -7.87
C ALA A 140 -12.92 10.14 -9.25
N GLU A 141 -12.32 10.72 -10.29
CA GLU A 141 -12.78 10.59 -11.67
C GLU A 141 -12.79 9.11 -12.11
N PHE A 142 -11.72 8.38 -11.84
CA PHE A 142 -11.64 6.94 -12.17
C PHE A 142 -12.72 6.09 -11.47
N ILE A 143 -13.04 6.42 -10.21
CA ILE A 143 -14.09 5.77 -9.42
C ILE A 143 -15.50 6.20 -9.89
N GLY A 144 -15.61 7.32 -10.60
CA GLY A 144 -16.88 7.89 -11.06
C GLY A 144 -17.56 8.78 -10.02
N LYS A 145 -16.78 9.40 -9.13
CA LYS A 145 -17.25 10.38 -8.14
C LYS A 145 -16.82 11.78 -8.53
N SER A 146 -17.74 12.73 -8.38
CA SER A 146 -17.42 14.16 -8.46
C SER A 146 -17.24 14.69 -7.06
N LEU A 147 -16.11 15.35 -6.81
CA LEU A 147 -15.83 16.01 -5.54
C LEU A 147 -15.88 17.52 -5.76
N ASP A 148 -16.58 18.24 -4.90
CA ASP A 148 -16.39 19.69 -4.81
C ASP A 148 -15.08 20.01 -4.07
N ASP A 149 -14.68 21.29 -4.10
CA ASP A 149 -13.43 21.72 -3.47
C ASP A 149 -13.44 21.53 -1.95
N GLU A 150 -14.60 21.64 -1.29
CA GLU A 150 -14.70 21.48 0.18
C GLU A 150 -14.43 20.02 0.59
N ILE A 151 -15.08 19.07 -0.09
CA ILE A 151 -14.85 17.64 0.12
C ILE A 151 -13.40 17.32 -0.22
N LEU A 152 -12.89 17.78 -1.38
CA LEU A 152 -11.52 17.52 -1.80
C LEU A 152 -10.48 18.00 -0.78
N ASP A 153 -10.62 19.21 -0.25
CA ASP A 153 -9.73 19.76 0.77
C ASP A 153 -9.83 18.97 2.08
N LYS A 154 -11.04 18.49 2.44
CA LYS A 154 -11.24 17.59 3.58
C LYS A 154 -10.52 16.25 3.39
N ILE A 155 -10.60 15.63 2.21
CA ILE A 155 -9.87 14.38 1.91
C ILE A 155 -8.36 14.62 2.01
N ILE A 156 -7.85 15.70 1.43
CA ILE A 156 -6.41 16.05 1.50
C ILE A 156 -5.95 16.16 2.96
N HIS A 157 -6.71 16.87 3.80
CA HIS A 157 -6.39 17.02 5.22
C HIS A 157 -6.36 15.67 5.95
N HIS A 158 -7.45 14.90 5.88
CA HIS A 158 -7.57 13.65 6.64
C HIS A 158 -6.62 12.55 6.17
N THR A 159 -6.23 12.59 4.91
CA THR A 159 -5.29 11.62 4.33
C THR A 159 -3.85 12.14 4.34
N SER A 160 -3.57 13.29 4.95
CA SER A 160 -2.20 13.75 5.16
C SER A 160 -1.46 12.80 6.11
N PHE A 161 -0.13 12.69 5.93
CA PHE A 161 0.67 11.74 6.72
C PHE A 161 0.56 11.99 8.22
N ASP A 162 0.61 13.26 8.66
CA ASP A 162 0.59 13.60 10.08
C ASP A 162 -0.77 13.31 10.72
N VAL A 163 -1.87 13.55 10.01
CA VAL A 163 -3.22 13.21 10.47
C VAL A 163 -3.40 11.69 10.54
N MET A 164 -3.07 10.97 9.46
CA MET A 164 -3.17 9.50 9.44
C MET A 164 -2.28 8.84 10.48
N LYS A 165 -1.10 9.40 10.78
CA LYS A 165 -0.19 8.90 11.81
C LYS A 165 -0.81 8.94 13.21
N GLN A 166 -1.64 9.94 13.50
CA GLN A 166 -2.34 10.08 14.77
C GLN A 166 -3.67 9.31 14.81
N ASN A 167 -4.19 8.90 13.66
CA ASN A 167 -5.46 8.19 13.56
C ASN A 167 -5.32 6.69 13.91
N PRO A 168 -5.90 6.20 15.04
CA PRO A 168 -5.84 4.78 15.41
C PRO A 168 -6.55 3.85 14.41
N MET A 169 -7.46 4.40 13.59
CA MET A 169 -8.17 3.63 12.56
C MET A 169 -7.34 3.47 11.26
N ALA A 170 -6.19 4.15 11.14
CA ALA A 170 -5.34 4.09 9.95
C ALA A 170 -3.87 3.73 10.25
N ASN A 171 -3.39 3.96 11.47
CA ASN A 171 -1.96 3.81 11.82
C ASN A 171 -1.55 2.42 12.32
N TYR A 172 -2.47 1.45 12.34
CA TYR A 172 -2.28 0.06 12.80
C TYR A 172 -2.01 -0.12 14.30
N SER A 173 -2.20 0.90 15.15
CA SER A 173 -1.98 0.79 16.59
C SER A 173 -2.91 -0.19 17.31
N SER A 174 -4.05 -0.54 16.69
CA SER A 174 -4.97 -1.56 17.21
C SER A 174 -4.50 -3.00 16.98
N VAL A 175 -3.47 -3.22 16.14
CA VAL A 175 -2.92 -4.55 15.92
C VAL A 175 -2.07 -4.96 17.14
N PRO A 176 -2.27 -6.17 17.69
CA PRO A 176 -1.50 -6.64 18.84
C PRO A 176 0.02 -6.56 18.61
N ALA A 177 0.80 -6.19 19.63
CA ALA A 177 2.25 -6.00 19.52
C ALA A 177 2.99 -7.25 19.03
N LYS A 178 2.48 -8.46 19.34
CA LYS A 178 2.99 -9.73 18.80
C LYS A 178 2.95 -9.81 17.27
N PHE A 179 2.02 -9.07 16.65
CA PHE A 179 1.82 -8.94 15.21
C PHE A 179 2.12 -7.52 14.70
N MET A 180 2.73 -6.60 15.44
CA MET A 180 3.28 -5.34 14.92
C MET A 180 3.86 -4.59 16.10
N ASN A 181 5.17 -4.67 16.29
CA ASN A 181 5.82 -3.97 17.40
C ASN A 181 6.21 -2.55 17.00
N HIS A 182 5.29 -1.60 17.25
CA HIS A 182 5.48 -0.18 16.92
C HIS A 182 6.61 0.49 17.72
N SER A 183 7.06 -0.11 18.83
CA SER A 183 8.21 0.40 19.60
C SER A 183 9.54 0.13 18.90
N ILE A 184 9.62 -0.89 18.03
CA ILE A 184 10.79 -1.13 17.18
C ILE A 184 10.77 -0.19 15.98
N SER A 185 9.65 -0.15 15.26
CA SER A 185 9.43 0.79 14.17
C SER A 185 7.93 1.03 13.99
N PRO A 186 7.46 2.28 14.05
CA PRO A 186 6.05 2.56 13.82
C PRO A 186 5.68 2.31 12.36
N PHE A 187 4.49 1.76 12.11
CA PHE A 187 3.96 1.55 10.76
C PHE A 187 3.98 2.85 9.93
N MET A 188 3.46 3.94 10.49
CA MET A 188 3.55 5.30 9.95
C MET A 188 4.91 5.93 10.27
N ARG A 189 5.96 5.45 9.57
CA ARG A 189 7.37 5.77 9.86
C ARG A 189 7.77 7.22 9.56
N LYS A 190 7.92 7.55 8.27
CA LYS A 190 8.32 8.90 7.80
C LYS A 190 7.45 9.49 6.68
N GLY A 191 6.84 8.67 5.83
CA GLY A 191 5.92 9.15 4.78
C GLY A 191 6.53 10.16 3.80
N THR A 192 7.79 9.97 3.40
CA THR A 192 8.53 10.93 2.57
C THR A 192 9.29 10.25 1.43
N VAL A 193 9.40 10.96 0.31
CA VAL A 193 10.16 10.55 -0.87
C VAL A 193 11.64 10.86 -0.67
N GLY A 194 12.52 9.95 -1.09
CA GLY A 194 13.96 10.17 -1.06
C GLY A 194 14.67 9.79 0.25
N ASP A 195 13.95 9.25 1.24
CA ASP A 195 14.55 8.80 2.51
C ASP A 195 15.54 7.62 2.33
N TRP A 196 15.49 6.93 1.19
CA TRP A 196 16.45 5.89 0.83
C TRP A 196 17.91 6.40 0.85
N LYS A 197 18.14 7.69 0.59
CA LYS A 197 19.47 8.32 0.65
C LYS A 197 20.11 8.29 2.04
N ASN A 198 19.30 8.18 3.10
CA ASN A 198 19.80 8.03 4.46
C ASN A 198 20.20 6.58 4.80
N HIS A 199 19.97 5.64 3.88
CA HIS A 199 20.18 4.20 4.11
C HIS A 199 21.16 3.58 3.11
N PHE A 200 21.15 4.03 1.86
CA PHE A 200 22.04 3.51 0.82
C PHE A 200 23.43 4.13 0.93
N THR A 201 24.45 3.28 1.02
CA THR A 201 25.82 3.69 0.73
C THR A 201 25.98 3.93 -0.78
N VAL A 202 27.00 4.71 -1.16
CA VAL A 202 27.31 4.98 -2.59
C VAL A 202 27.48 3.68 -3.37
N ALA A 203 28.26 2.73 -2.85
CA ALA A 203 28.51 1.44 -3.51
C ALA A 203 27.23 0.60 -3.67
N GLN A 204 26.33 0.61 -2.69
CA GLN A 204 25.02 -0.05 -2.81
C GLN A 204 24.16 0.62 -3.87
N ASN A 205 24.16 1.95 -3.93
CA ASN A 205 23.40 2.72 -4.92
C ASN A 205 23.89 2.45 -6.34
N GLU A 206 25.21 2.49 -6.58
CA GLU A 206 25.78 2.20 -7.90
C GLU A 206 25.43 0.79 -8.38
N ARG A 207 25.54 -0.21 -7.47
CA ARG A 207 25.14 -1.59 -7.79
C ARG A 207 23.65 -1.71 -8.08
N PHE A 208 22.81 -1.01 -7.31
CA PHE A 208 21.37 -1.00 -7.53
C PHE A 208 21.02 -0.34 -8.86
N ASP A 209 21.61 0.81 -9.20
CA ASP A 209 21.37 1.52 -10.45
C ASP A 209 21.75 0.66 -11.68
N GLU A 210 22.84 -0.11 -11.59
CA GLU A 210 23.24 -1.03 -12.66
C GLU A 210 22.23 -2.18 -12.85
N ASP A 211 21.79 -2.81 -11.76
CA ASP A 211 20.77 -3.89 -11.82
C ASP A 211 19.42 -3.33 -12.30
N TYR A 212 18.99 -2.20 -11.74
CA TYR A 212 17.77 -1.50 -12.12
C TYR A 212 17.76 -1.16 -13.61
N GLY A 213 18.85 -0.60 -14.13
CA GLY A 213 18.99 -0.26 -15.54
C GLY A 213 18.82 -1.46 -16.46
N LYS A 214 19.32 -2.64 -16.07
CA LYS A 214 19.14 -3.89 -16.82
C LYS A 214 17.70 -4.41 -16.71
N ARG A 215 17.14 -4.43 -15.51
CA ARG A 215 15.80 -4.97 -15.21
C ARG A 215 14.68 -4.13 -15.80
N MET A 216 14.89 -2.83 -15.96
CA MET A 216 13.88 -1.87 -16.42
C MET A 216 14.14 -1.36 -17.85
N ALA A 217 15.09 -1.94 -18.59
CA ALA A 217 15.47 -1.47 -19.92
C ALA A 217 14.32 -1.52 -20.95
N ASP A 218 13.48 -2.55 -20.87
CA ASP A 218 12.47 -2.84 -21.89
C ASP A 218 11.06 -2.30 -21.55
N THR A 219 10.95 -1.42 -20.55
CA THR A 219 9.66 -0.82 -20.15
C THR A 219 9.65 0.69 -20.33
N THR A 220 8.46 1.24 -20.62
CA THR A 220 8.21 2.69 -20.64
C THR A 220 7.96 3.27 -19.25
N LEU A 221 7.90 2.42 -18.22
CA LEU A 221 7.67 2.79 -16.84
C LEU A 221 8.87 3.55 -16.26
N THR A 222 8.65 4.79 -15.86
CA THR A 222 9.66 5.65 -15.23
C THR A 222 9.28 6.03 -13.80
N PHE A 223 10.22 5.91 -12.87
CA PHE A 223 10.02 6.29 -11.47
C PHE A 223 10.79 7.55 -11.10
N HIS A 224 10.21 8.35 -10.20
CA HIS A 224 10.86 9.50 -9.60
C HIS A 224 11.30 9.19 -8.17
N PHE A 225 12.52 8.71 -7.96
CA PHE A 225 12.98 8.34 -6.60
C PHE A 225 13.25 9.53 -5.66
N GLN A 226 13.01 10.76 -6.12
CA GLN A 226 13.22 12.02 -5.41
C GLN A 226 12.28 13.10 -5.96
N LEU A 227 11.76 13.96 -5.10
CA LEU A 227 11.06 15.18 -5.51
C LEU A 227 12.04 16.34 -5.64
N LYS A 228 11.84 17.22 -6.63
CA LYS A 228 12.65 18.44 -6.77
C LYS A 228 12.30 19.41 -5.64
N LYS A 229 13.31 20.04 -5.02
CA LYS A 229 13.14 20.95 -3.87
C LYS A 229 12.16 22.12 -4.10
N SER A 230 11.84 22.47 -5.35
CA SER A 230 10.93 23.56 -5.71
C SER A 230 9.44 23.17 -5.75
N GLN A 231 9.08 21.93 -5.42
CA GLN A 231 7.70 21.41 -5.55
C GLN A 231 7.13 20.83 -4.24
N ILE A 232 7.83 21.01 -3.13
CA ILE A 232 7.32 20.58 -1.82
C ILE A 232 6.36 21.68 -1.33
N GLN A 233 5.07 21.52 -1.60
CA GLN A 233 4.08 22.21 -0.78
C GLN A 233 4.10 21.57 0.62
N PRO A 234 4.22 22.36 1.70
CA PRO A 234 3.94 21.83 3.03
C PRO A 234 2.48 21.39 3.03
N VAL A 235 2.26 20.10 3.30
CA VAL A 235 0.95 19.56 3.69
C VAL A 235 0.79 19.79 5.17
#